data_AF-A0A2V7SFC2-F1
#
_entry.id   AF-A0A2V7SFC2-F1
#
_cell.length_a   1.000
_cell.length_b   1.000
_cell.length_c   1.000
_cell.angle_alpha   90.00
_cell.angle_beta   90.00
_cell.angle_gamma   90.00
#
_symmetry.space_group_name_H-M   'P 1'
#
loop_
_entity.id
_entity.type
_entity.pdbx_description
1 polymer ?
#
loop_
_entity_poly.entity_id
_entity_poly.type
_entity_poly.pdbx_seq_one_letter_code
_entity_poly.pdbx_strand_id
1 'polypeptide(L)'
;MRGLAKVVYLLALAAGCAGGAPSGGASSATRPAPSPSPTTATLDEMLRSDLAPHRGMPWSAGRPLVWSDFQGIPPQGGEEAAKTAYGIYYAWKCRGGAFQFRVVAAFHPRESWVQAAVLGDSSGSPRVLAHEQTHFNIAEVYARRLRAHFHQIATPCRRSDVDLAMEAQRLVDEEKALQRRYDAETGHGLRRREQAEWEAAIGRQLHLAGQ
;
A
#
# COMPACT_ATOMS: atom_id res chain seq x y z
N MET A 1 -22.77 -16.38 -5.16
CA MET A 1 -23.32 -15.04 -4.84
C MET A 1 -22.13 -14.11 -4.66
N ARG A 2 -22.19 -12.90 -5.23
CA ARG A 2 -21.06 -11.99 -5.36
C ARG A 2 -21.02 -11.06 -4.14
N GLY A 3 -20.00 -11.16 -3.29
CA GLY A 3 -19.70 -10.12 -2.31
C GLY A 3 -19.08 -8.93 -3.05
N LEU A 4 -19.81 -7.82 -3.13
CA LEU A 4 -19.24 -6.53 -3.55
C LEU A 4 -18.46 -5.96 -2.37
N ALA A 5 -17.14 -5.88 -2.47
CA ALA A 5 -16.32 -5.08 -1.57
C ALA A 5 -15.94 -3.77 -2.29
N LYS A 6 -16.64 -2.69 -1.97
CA LYS A 6 -16.21 -1.32 -2.30
C LYS A 6 -16.00 -0.58 -0.99
N VAL A 7 -14.76 -0.19 -0.70
CA VAL A 7 -14.48 1.03 0.05
C VAL A 7 -13.29 1.72 -0.60
N VAL A 8 -13.62 2.69 -1.46
CA VAL A 8 -12.75 3.80 -1.84
C VAL A 8 -12.95 4.86 -0.77
N TYR A 9 -11.89 5.38 -0.15
CA TYR A 9 -11.86 6.82 0.18
C TYR A 9 -10.45 7.35 0.47
N LEU A 10 -10.18 8.47 -0.22
CA LEU A 10 -9.11 9.43 0.02
C LEU A 10 -9.33 10.18 1.34
N LEU A 11 -8.32 10.22 2.21
CA LEU A 11 -7.71 11.41 2.82
C LEU A 11 -6.96 10.99 4.10
N ALA A 12 -5.64 11.17 4.11
CA ALA A 12 -4.97 11.72 5.26
C ALA A 12 -4.21 12.97 4.78
N LEU A 13 -4.40 14.07 5.50
CA LEU A 13 -3.67 15.33 5.40
C LEU A 13 -2.50 15.24 6.37
N ALA A 14 -1.29 15.60 5.95
CA ALA A 14 -0.05 15.35 6.66
C ALA A 14 1.14 16.20 6.13
N ALA A 15 1.10 17.49 6.45
CA ALA A 15 2.13 18.55 6.30
C ALA A 15 3.59 18.08 6.45
N GLY A 16 4.44 18.26 5.43
CA GLY A 16 5.81 17.72 5.37
C GLY A 16 6.93 18.63 5.91
N CYS A 17 8.18 18.18 5.75
CA CYS A 17 9.37 18.99 5.36
C CYS A 17 10.70 18.20 5.34
N ALA A 18 11.67 18.70 4.54
CA ALA A 18 13.16 18.88 4.65
C ALA A 18 14.24 17.78 4.90
N GLY A 19 15.25 17.81 4.00
CA GLY A 19 16.07 16.71 3.45
C GLY A 19 17.55 16.47 3.80
N GLY A 20 18.10 15.31 3.40
CA GLY A 20 19.55 14.99 3.49
C GLY A 20 19.93 13.48 3.56
N ALA A 21 19.93 12.83 2.39
CA ALA A 21 21.04 12.16 1.67
C ALA A 21 22.13 11.20 2.27
N PRO A 22 22.69 10.28 1.42
CA PRO A 22 22.86 8.84 1.72
C PRO A 22 24.11 8.15 1.07
N SER A 23 24.09 6.81 0.91
CA SER A 23 24.42 5.98 -0.30
C SER A 23 24.83 4.57 0.15
N GLY A 24 24.68 3.43 -0.54
CA GLY A 24 24.17 2.92 -1.83
C GLY A 24 24.25 1.38 -1.70
N GLY A 25 23.82 0.46 -2.57
CA GLY A 25 23.25 0.41 -3.90
C GLY A 25 23.23 -1.06 -4.35
N ALA A 26 22.68 -1.29 -5.55
CA ALA A 26 22.71 -2.52 -6.37
C ALA A 26 21.64 -3.61 -6.14
N SER A 27 21.08 -4.00 -7.30
CA SER A 27 19.87 -4.79 -7.55
C SER A 27 20.25 -6.12 -8.22
N SER A 28 19.40 -7.15 -8.12
CA SER A 28 19.45 -8.30 -9.03
C SER A 28 18.04 -8.82 -9.36
N ALA A 29 17.89 -9.25 -10.61
CA ALA A 29 16.65 -9.61 -11.28
C ALA A 29 16.07 -10.96 -10.83
N THR A 30 14.73 -11.08 -10.82
CA THR A 30 14.02 -12.33 -10.49
C THR A 30 13.14 -12.82 -11.65
N ARG A 31 13.22 -14.13 -11.89
CA ARG A 31 12.46 -14.96 -12.85
C ARG A 31 10.93 -14.79 -12.76
N PRO A 32 10.19 -15.07 -13.85
CA PRO A 32 8.73 -14.97 -13.85
C PRO A 32 8.08 -16.11 -13.06
N ALA A 33 7.01 -15.76 -12.35
CA ALA A 33 6.18 -16.67 -11.55
C ALA A 33 5.26 -17.55 -12.43
N PRO A 34 4.82 -18.72 -11.93
CA PRO A 34 3.92 -19.63 -12.65
C PRO A 34 2.52 -19.04 -12.88
N SER A 35 1.87 -19.48 -13.97
CA SER A 35 0.55 -18.99 -14.41
C SER A 35 -0.58 -19.38 -13.43
N PRO A 36 -1.55 -18.48 -13.18
CA PRO A 36 -2.63 -18.73 -12.23
C PRO A 36 -3.74 -19.65 -12.78
N SER A 37 -4.34 -20.45 -11.91
CA SER A 37 -5.51 -21.29 -12.19
C SER A 37 -6.74 -20.47 -12.66
N PRO A 38 -7.64 -21.05 -13.47
CA PRO A 38 -8.77 -20.34 -14.09
C PRO A 38 -9.76 -19.70 -13.09
N THR A 39 -9.77 -20.12 -11.82
CA THR A 39 -10.58 -19.49 -10.76
C THR A 39 -9.92 -18.29 -10.10
N THR A 40 -8.59 -18.28 -9.97
CA THR A 40 -7.84 -17.11 -9.53
C THR A 40 -7.96 -16.00 -10.57
N ALA A 41 -7.99 -16.38 -11.85
CA ALA A 41 -8.21 -15.47 -12.97
C ALA A 41 -9.48 -14.60 -12.80
N THR A 42 -10.57 -15.14 -12.25
CA THR A 42 -11.79 -14.34 -12.01
C THR A 42 -11.68 -13.35 -10.83
N LEU A 43 -10.96 -13.70 -9.76
CA LEU A 43 -10.73 -12.75 -8.65
C LEU A 43 -9.70 -11.70 -9.06
N ASP A 44 -8.66 -12.10 -9.79
CA ASP A 44 -7.68 -11.18 -10.35
C ASP A 44 -8.32 -10.23 -11.38
N GLU A 45 -9.32 -10.69 -12.14
CA GLU A 45 -10.09 -9.83 -13.06
C GLU A 45 -10.97 -8.83 -12.32
N MET A 46 -11.65 -9.26 -11.25
CA MET A 46 -12.40 -8.36 -10.37
C MET A 46 -11.50 -7.26 -9.80
N LEU A 47 -10.37 -7.64 -9.18
CA LEU A 47 -9.43 -6.65 -8.65
C LEU A 47 -8.84 -5.76 -9.74
N ARG A 48 -8.54 -6.30 -10.93
CA ARG A 48 -8.10 -5.48 -12.07
C ARG A 48 -9.15 -4.44 -12.47
N SER A 49 -10.43 -4.79 -12.45
CA SER A 49 -11.51 -3.86 -12.72
C SER A 49 -11.61 -2.76 -11.66
N ASP A 50 -11.37 -3.08 -10.39
CA ASP A 50 -11.40 -2.09 -9.30
C ASP A 50 -10.15 -1.20 -9.27
N LEU A 51 -9.00 -1.72 -9.70
CA LEU A 51 -7.73 -0.99 -9.82
C LEU A 51 -7.69 -0.06 -11.04
N ALA A 52 -8.34 -0.45 -12.15
CA ALA A 52 -8.21 0.23 -13.44
C ALA A 52 -8.59 1.72 -13.42
N PRO A 53 -9.69 2.15 -12.77
CA PRO A 53 -10.05 3.57 -12.69
C PRO A 53 -8.95 4.45 -12.07
N HIS A 54 -8.20 3.90 -11.12
CA HIS A 54 -7.13 4.60 -10.38
C HIS A 54 -5.75 4.48 -11.04
N ARG A 55 -5.65 3.74 -12.17
CA ARG A 55 -4.37 3.25 -12.70
C ARG A 55 -3.52 2.59 -11.61
N GLY A 56 -4.18 1.82 -10.75
CA GLY A 56 -3.58 1.20 -9.59
C GLY A 56 -2.34 0.39 -9.97
N MET A 57 -1.21 0.71 -9.34
CA MET A 57 0.03 -0.03 -9.45
C MET A 57 0.15 -0.95 -8.23
N PRO A 58 0.01 -2.28 -8.39
CA PRO A 58 0.22 -3.22 -7.29
C PRO A 58 1.61 -3.09 -6.69
N TRP A 59 1.70 -3.25 -5.37
CA TRP A 59 2.97 -3.23 -4.66
C TRP A 59 3.91 -4.34 -5.17
N SER A 60 5.19 -4.00 -5.33
CA SER A 60 6.23 -4.95 -5.71
C SER A 60 7.56 -4.59 -5.08
N ALA A 61 8.21 -5.55 -4.44
CA ALA A 61 9.57 -5.38 -3.89
C ALA A 61 10.59 -4.98 -4.97
N GLY A 62 10.38 -5.43 -6.21
CA GLY A 62 11.27 -5.15 -7.35
C GLY A 62 10.96 -3.85 -8.08
N ARG A 63 9.93 -3.10 -7.69
CA ARG A 63 9.58 -1.80 -8.27
C ARG A 63 9.20 -0.80 -7.16
N PRO A 64 10.20 -0.20 -6.50
CA PRO A 64 9.97 0.96 -5.63
C PRO A 64 9.36 2.13 -6.40
N LEU A 65 8.66 3.01 -5.70
CA LEU A 65 8.12 4.26 -6.20
C LEU A 65 9.25 5.16 -6.69
N VAL A 66 9.00 5.85 -7.79
CA VAL A 66 9.85 6.93 -8.31
C VAL A 66 9.01 8.17 -8.56
N TRP A 67 9.62 9.36 -8.64
CA TRP A 67 8.86 10.60 -8.79
C TRP A 67 7.98 10.67 -10.05
N SER A 68 8.34 9.97 -11.13
CA SER A 68 7.49 9.88 -12.33
C SER A 68 6.20 9.08 -12.11
N ASP A 69 6.06 8.35 -11.01
CA ASP A 69 4.81 7.71 -10.62
C ASP A 69 3.81 8.71 -10.00
N PHE A 70 4.25 9.89 -9.51
CA PHE A 70 3.40 10.90 -8.87
C PHE A 70 2.84 11.86 -9.92
N GLN A 71 1.68 11.51 -10.49
CA GLN A 71 1.09 12.16 -11.67
C GLN A 71 -0.07 13.10 -11.33
N GLY A 72 -0.47 13.14 -10.06
CA GLY A 72 -1.49 14.04 -9.54
C GLY A 72 -1.01 15.49 -9.47
N ILE A 73 -1.98 16.40 -9.39
CA ILE A 73 -1.72 17.83 -9.26
C ILE A 73 -1.64 18.18 -7.77
N PRO A 74 -0.54 18.78 -7.28
CA PRO A 74 -0.46 19.22 -5.90
C PRO A 74 -1.51 20.31 -5.61
N PRO A 75 -2.07 20.36 -4.39
CA PRO A 75 -2.99 21.43 -3.99
C PRO A 75 -2.28 22.79 -4.03
N GLN A 76 -3.06 23.86 -4.23
CA GLN A 76 -2.54 25.22 -4.13
C GLN A 76 -2.34 25.59 -2.66
N GLY A 77 -1.09 25.59 -2.23
CA GLY A 77 -0.73 25.83 -0.83
C GLY A 77 -0.84 24.57 0.04
N GLY A 78 -0.21 24.63 1.21
CA GLY A 78 -0.06 23.50 2.13
C GLY A 78 1.41 23.17 2.39
N GLU A 79 1.65 22.62 3.57
CA GLU A 79 3.00 22.26 4.04
C GLU A 79 3.45 20.87 3.54
N GLU A 80 2.53 20.09 2.95
CA GLU A 80 2.76 18.75 2.41
C GLU A 80 3.71 18.77 1.20
N ALA A 81 4.89 18.16 1.34
CA ALA A 81 5.90 18.11 0.29
C ALA A 81 5.50 17.16 -0.87
N ALA A 82 4.83 16.07 -0.54
CA ALA A 82 4.30 15.07 -1.45
C ALA A 82 3.14 14.34 -0.78
N LYS A 83 2.45 13.50 -1.56
CA LYS A 83 1.40 12.62 -1.05
C LYS A 83 1.30 11.35 -1.87
N THR A 84 1.22 10.24 -1.15
CA THR A 84 0.93 8.91 -1.68
C THR A 84 -0.54 8.57 -1.47
N ALA A 85 -1.27 8.44 -2.58
CA ALA A 85 -2.58 7.80 -2.59
C ALA A 85 -2.42 6.31 -2.89
N TYR A 86 -3.13 5.46 -2.15
CA TYR A 86 -3.11 4.01 -2.31
C TYR A 86 -4.44 3.39 -1.87
N GLY A 87 -4.62 2.10 -2.15
CA GLY A 87 -5.73 1.30 -1.65
C GLY A 87 -5.32 -0.12 -1.31
N ILE A 88 -6.03 -0.74 -0.36
CA ILE A 88 -5.97 -2.18 -0.08
C ILE A 88 -7.23 -2.81 -0.67
N TYR A 89 -7.05 -3.50 -1.79
CA TYR A 89 -8.11 -4.14 -2.57
C TYR A 89 -8.21 -5.60 -2.16
N TYR A 90 -9.42 -6.08 -1.94
CA TYR A 90 -9.64 -7.48 -1.61
C TYR A 90 -10.96 -8.00 -2.16
N ALA A 91 -10.96 -9.28 -2.51
CA ALA A 91 -12.15 -10.01 -2.92
C ALA A 91 -12.05 -11.46 -2.47
N TRP A 92 -13.18 -12.10 -2.25
CA TRP A 92 -13.26 -13.51 -1.91
C TRP A 92 -14.45 -14.18 -2.58
N LYS A 93 -14.43 -15.51 -2.60
CA LYS A 93 -15.56 -16.35 -2.96
C LYS A 93 -15.41 -17.74 -2.36
N CYS A 94 -16.54 -18.42 -2.24
CA CYS A 94 -16.59 -19.83 -1.88
C CYS A 94 -17.05 -20.67 -3.08
N ARG A 95 -16.30 -21.73 -3.41
CA ARG A 95 -16.68 -22.71 -4.44
C ARG A 95 -16.46 -24.12 -3.92
N GLY A 96 -17.54 -24.90 -3.80
CA GLY A 96 -17.45 -26.29 -3.33
C GLY A 96 -16.82 -26.41 -1.93
N GLY A 97 -17.06 -25.44 -1.04
CA GLY A 97 -16.46 -25.38 0.29
C GLY A 97 -15.04 -24.81 0.35
N ALA A 98 -14.36 -24.61 -0.79
CA ALA A 98 -13.06 -23.95 -0.85
C ALA A 98 -13.22 -22.43 -0.82
N PHE A 99 -12.58 -21.80 0.17
CA PHE A 99 -12.49 -20.34 0.27
C PHE A 99 -11.30 -19.84 -0.54
N GLN A 100 -11.59 -18.99 -1.51
CA GLN A 100 -10.61 -18.37 -2.39
C GLN A 100 -10.66 -16.88 -2.19
N PHE A 101 -9.51 -16.24 -2.06
CA PHE A 101 -9.42 -14.80 -1.88
C PHE A 101 -8.22 -14.21 -2.61
N ARG A 102 -8.28 -12.89 -2.80
CA ARG A 102 -7.19 -12.08 -3.32
C ARG A 102 -7.13 -10.78 -2.53
N VAL A 103 -5.92 -10.34 -2.21
CA VAL A 103 -5.67 -9.07 -1.52
C VAL A 103 -4.45 -8.41 -2.16
N VAL A 104 -4.56 -7.13 -2.51
CA VAL A 104 -3.53 -6.34 -3.18
C VAL A 104 -3.48 -4.95 -2.57
N ALA A 105 -2.30 -4.51 -2.12
CA ALA A 105 -2.05 -3.08 -1.94
C ALA A 105 -1.65 -2.47 -3.28
N ALA A 106 -2.23 -1.33 -3.66
CA ALA A 106 -1.89 -0.64 -4.89
C ALA A 106 -1.76 0.87 -4.72
N PHE A 107 -0.75 1.45 -5.34
CA PHE A 107 -0.50 2.88 -5.42
C PHE A 107 -1.33 3.52 -6.53
N HIS A 108 -1.82 4.75 -6.35
CA HIS A 108 -2.67 5.47 -7.30
C HIS A 108 -1.91 6.67 -7.88
N PRO A 109 -1.27 6.53 -9.07
CA PRO A 109 -0.44 7.57 -9.66
C PRO A 109 -1.11 8.92 -9.83
N ARG A 110 -2.37 8.94 -10.28
CA ARG A 110 -3.08 10.20 -10.60
C ARG A 110 -3.62 10.94 -9.37
N GLU A 111 -3.67 10.27 -8.24
CA GLU A 111 -4.10 10.84 -6.95
C GLU A 111 -2.91 11.15 -6.04
N SER A 112 -1.71 10.69 -6.43
CA SER A 112 -0.45 10.93 -5.74
C SER A 112 0.29 12.06 -6.41
N TRP A 113 0.85 12.98 -5.64
CA TRP A 113 1.45 14.20 -6.17
C TRP A 113 2.71 14.59 -5.38
N VAL A 114 3.51 15.46 -5.97
CA VAL A 114 4.73 16.00 -5.36
C VAL A 114 4.85 17.49 -5.71
N GLN A 115 5.26 18.32 -4.77
CA GLN A 115 5.51 19.73 -5.06
C GLN A 115 6.77 19.89 -5.94
N ALA A 116 6.73 20.83 -6.89
CA ALA A 116 7.87 21.09 -7.78
C ALA A 116 9.16 21.43 -7.03
N ALA A 117 9.06 22.10 -5.88
CA ALA A 117 10.20 22.42 -5.02
C ALA A 117 10.97 21.17 -4.54
N VAL A 118 10.28 20.05 -4.35
CA VAL A 118 10.89 18.77 -3.93
C VAL A 118 11.70 18.15 -5.07
N LEU A 119 11.26 18.33 -6.32
CA LEU A 119 11.94 17.75 -7.48
C LEU A 119 13.30 18.41 -7.75
N GLY A 120 13.46 19.68 -7.37
CA GLY A 120 14.71 20.41 -7.47
C GLY A 120 15.67 20.23 -6.28
N ASP A 121 15.19 19.70 -5.14
CA ASP A 121 16.00 19.50 -3.93
C ASP A 121 16.68 18.13 -3.93
N SER A 122 17.89 18.04 -4.49
CA SER A 122 18.65 16.78 -4.54
C SER A 122 18.95 16.15 -3.17
N SER A 123 18.92 16.94 -2.08
CA SER A 123 19.22 16.46 -0.74
C SER A 123 17.99 15.89 -0.05
N GLY A 124 16.84 16.53 -0.21
CA GLY A 124 15.58 16.13 0.42
C GLY A 124 14.68 15.24 -0.39
N SER A 125 14.74 15.35 -1.70
CA SER A 125 13.94 14.55 -2.61
C SER A 125 14.02 13.04 -2.30
N PRO A 126 15.19 12.42 -2.07
CA PRO A 126 15.23 10.98 -1.76
C PRO A 126 14.54 10.60 -0.46
N ARG A 127 14.66 11.44 0.58
CA ARG A 127 14.06 11.17 1.90
C ARG A 127 12.54 11.38 1.87
N VAL A 128 12.05 12.38 1.13
CA VAL A 128 10.61 12.56 0.91
C VAL A 128 10.07 11.36 0.13
N LEU A 129 10.77 10.88 -0.91
CA LEU A 129 10.36 9.67 -1.63
C LEU A 129 10.34 8.43 -0.73
N ALA A 130 11.32 8.28 0.17
CA ALA A 130 11.36 7.17 1.12
C ALA A 130 10.19 7.22 2.12
N HIS A 131 9.78 8.43 2.55
CA HIS A 131 8.61 8.63 3.39
C HIS A 131 7.33 8.16 2.69
N GLU A 132 7.13 8.64 1.45
CA GLU A 132 6.04 8.24 0.58
C GLU A 132 6.02 6.72 0.29
N GLN A 133 7.19 6.15 0.02
CA GLN A 133 7.35 4.70 -0.15
C GLN A 133 6.99 3.93 1.13
N THR A 134 7.25 4.48 2.31
CA THR A 134 6.94 3.84 3.59
C THR A 134 5.43 3.79 3.83
N HIS A 135 4.69 4.84 3.47
CA HIS A 135 3.23 4.77 3.45
C HIS A 135 2.74 3.61 2.58
N PHE A 136 3.27 3.45 1.37
CA PHE A 136 2.87 2.35 0.50
C PHE A 136 3.31 0.97 1.04
N ASN A 137 4.45 0.91 1.72
CA ASN A 137 4.93 -0.31 2.37
C ASN A 137 4.05 -0.72 3.55
N ILE A 138 3.56 0.24 4.35
CA ILE A 138 2.60 -0.03 5.44
C ILE A 138 1.32 -0.66 4.86
N ALA A 139 0.82 -0.14 3.74
CA ALA A 139 -0.34 -0.72 3.06
C ALA A 139 -0.12 -2.19 2.67
N GLU A 140 1.07 -2.52 2.14
CA GLU A 140 1.41 -3.91 1.82
C GLU A 140 1.58 -4.79 3.06
N VAL A 141 2.14 -4.28 4.16
CA VAL A 141 2.20 -5.03 5.43
C VAL A 141 0.79 -5.43 5.86
N TYR A 142 -0.19 -4.54 5.76
CA TYR A 142 -1.56 -4.86 6.11
C TYR A 142 -2.28 -5.72 5.06
N ALA A 143 -1.96 -5.59 3.78
CA ALA A 143 -2.40 -6.55 2.77
C ALA A 143 -1.93 -7.97 3.12
N ARG A 144 -0.67 -8.15 3.57
CA ARG A 144 -0.14 -9.44 4.05
C ARG A 144 -0.84 -9.94 5.30
N ARG A 145 -1.08 -9.06 6.28
CA ARG A 145 -1.84 -9.41 7.49
C ARG A 145 -3.26 -9.87 7.15
N LEU A 146 -3.93 -9.21 6.20
CA LEU A 146 -5.26 -9.61 5.74
C LEU A 146 -5.23 -10.96 5.01
N ARG A 147 -4.20 -11.22 4.18
CA ARG A 147 -4.00 -12.55 3.58
C ARG A 147 -3.83 -13.64 4.65
N ALA A 148 -3.00 -13.39 5.65
CA ALA A 148 -2.78 -14.33 6.77
C ALA A 148 -4.07 -14.55 7.58
N HIS A 149 -4.81 -13.49 7.88
CA HIS A 149 -6.10 -13.55 8.58
C HIS A 149 -7.10 -14.43 7.81
N PHE A 150 -7.29 -14.17 6.52
CA PHE A 150 -8.18 -14.95 5.66
C PHE A 150 -7.78 -16.43 5.54
N HIS A 151 -6.50 -16.77 5.62
CA HIS A 151 -6.05 -18.17 5.70
C HIS A 151 -6.41 -18.85 7.03
N GLN A 152 -6.58 -18.10 8.11
CA GLN A 152 -6.79 -18.63 9.47
C GLN A 152 -8.26 -18.70 9.87
N ILE A 153 -9.18 -18.08 9.13
CA ILE A 153 -10.61 -18.13 9.43
C ILE A 153 -11.07 -19.59 9.41
N ALA A 154 -11.69 -20.03 10.50
CA ALA A 154 -12.31 -21.34 10.59
C ALA A 154 -13.64 -21.35 9.83
N THR A 155 -13.82 -22.32 8.94
CA THR A 155 -15.06 -22.48 8.15
C THR A 155 -15.52 -21.17 7.46
N PRO A 156 -14.66 -20.48 6.70
CA PRO A 156 -14.94 -19.15 6.15
C PRO A 156 -16.19 -19.12 5.27
N CYS A 157 -16.48 -20.22 4.56
CA CYS A 157 -17.68 -20.35 3.73
C CYS A 157 -18.99 -20.51 4.48
N ARG A 158 -18.96 -20.63 5.82
CA ARG A 158 -20.13 -20.57 6.69
C ARG A 158 -20.38 -19.18 7.27
N ARG A 159 -19.45 -18.25 7.08
CA ARG A 159 -19.56 -16.85 7.53
C ARG A 159 -20.37 -16.06 6.50
N SER A 160 -21.08 -15.03 6.93
CA SER A 160 -21.73 -14.12 6.00
C SER A 160 -20.69 -13.23 5.32
N ASP A 161 -21.01 -12.71 4.13
CA ASP A 161 -20.15 -11.73 3.45
C ASP A 161 -19.98 -10.45 4.30
N VAL A 162 -20.98 -10.09 5.11
CA VAL A 162 -20.90 -8.96 6.05
C VAL A 162 -19.86 -9.21 7.13
N ASP A 163 -19.83 -10.40 7.73
CA ASP A 163 -18.85 -10.74 8.77
C ASP A 163 -17.42 -10.69 8.21
N LEU A 164 -17.21 -11.28 7.03
CA LEU A 164 -15.90 -11.27 6.36
C LEU A 164 -15.46 -9.85 6.00
N ALA A 165 -16.40 -9.01 5.54
CA ALA A 165 -16.14 -7.60 5.26
C ALA A 165 -15.77 -6.81 6.51
N MET A 166 -16.46 -7.03 7.64
CA MET A 166 -16.16 -6.36 8.91
C MET A 166 -14.78 -6.77 9.44
N GLU A 167 -14.40 -8.04 9.33
CA GLU A 167 -13.07 -8.51 9.71
C GLU A 167 -11.97 -7.86 8.87
N ALA A 168 -12.18 -7.74 7.55
CA ALA A 168 -11.26 -7.03 6.66
C ALA A 168 -11.18 -5.53 6.98
N GLN A 169 -12.32 -4.89 7.21
CA GLN A 169 -12.42 -3.46 7.53
C GLN A 169 -11.68 -3.12 8.82
N ARG A 170 -11.75 -3.97 9.85
CA ARG A 170 -10.97 -3.81 11.09
C ARG A 170 -9.47 -3.70 10.82
N LEU A 171 -8.92 -4.57 9.97
CA LEU A 171 -7.50 -4.53 9.61
C LEU A 171 -7.15 -3.27 8.81
N VAL A 172 -8.05 -2.81 7.93
CA VAL A 172 -7.88 -1.54 7.22
C VAL A 172 -7.91 -0.35 8.18
N ASP A 173 -8.72 -0.38 9.23
CA ASP A 173 -8.75 0.72 10.21
C ASP A 173 -7.54 0.75 11.14
N GLU A 174 -6.99 -0.42 11.48
CA GLU A 174 -5.71 -0.55 12.15
C GLU A 174 -4.55 -0.03 11.29
N GLU A 175 -4.59 -0.29 9.98
CA GLU A 175 -3.63 0.25 9.02
C GLU A 175 -3.64 1.78 9.05
N LYS A 176 -4.83 2.40 8.95
CA LYS A 176 -4.96 3.86 9.02
C LYS A 176 -4.44 4.42 10.34
N ALA A 177 -4.64 3.69 11.45
CA ALA A 177 -4.09 4.09 12.74
C ALA A 177 -2.55 4.05 12.74
N LEU A 178 -1.94 3.04 12.10
CA LEU A 178 -0.49 2.95 11.95
C LEU A 178 0.06 4.06 11.06
N GLN A 179 -0.62 4.40 9.96
CA GLN A 179 -0.23 5.51 9.07
C GLN A 179 -0.18 6.84 9.82
N ARG A 180 -1.25 7.18 10.57
CA ARG A 180 -1.29 8.40 11.39
C ARG A 180 -0.19 8.42 12.45
N ARG A 181 0.13 7.26 13.02
CA ARG A 181 1.21 7.13 14.00
C ARG A 181 2.57 7.35 13.36
N TYR A 182 2.82 6.75 12.20
CA TYR A 182 4.04 6.93 11.42
C TYR A 182 4.25 8.42 11.09
N ASP A 183 3.23 9.10 10.58
CA ASP A 183 3.23 10.53 10.35
C ASP A 183 3.59 11.33 11.62
N ALA A 184 2.86 11.11 12.71
CA ALA A 184 3.04 11.86 13.95
C ALA A 184 4.44 11.66 14.56
N GLU A 185 4.93 10.42 14.59
CA GLU A 185 6.21 10.09 15.21
C GLU A 185 7.40 10.58 14.39
N THR A 186 7.29 10.54 13.06
CA THR A 186 8.31 11.06 12.14
C THR A 186 8.19 12.56 11.91
N GLY A 187 7.13 13.21 12.40
CA GLY A 187 6.82 14.59 12.04
C GLY A 187 6.67 14.75 10.54
N HIS A 188 5.92 13.85 9.90
CA HIS A 188 5.74 13.81 8.44
C HIS A 188 7.08 13.74 7.69
N GLY A 189 7.92 12.82 8.18
CA GLY A 189 9.27 12.56 7.69
C GLY A 189 10.36 13.51 8.19
N LEU A 190 10.04 14.66 8.80
CA LEU A 190 11.02 15.65 9.29
C LEU A 190 12.08 15.08 10.23
N ARG A 191 11.68 14.14 11.07
CA ARG A 191 12.51 13.52 12.10
C ARG A 191 13.19 12.28 11.53
N ARG A 192 14.41 12.49 11.03
CA ARG A 192 15.17 11.49 10.26
C ARG A 192 15.39 10.18 10.99
N ARG A 193 15.74 10.25 12.28
CA ARG A 193 16.07 9.06 13.06
C ARG A 193 14.83 8.17 13.19
N GLU A 194 13.72 8.79 13.58
CA GLU A 194 12.43 8.15 13.73
C GLU A 194 11.96 7.58 12.38
N GLN A 195 12.12 8.32 11.27
CA GLN A 195 11.79 7.82 9.94
C GLN A 195 12.63 6.58 9.57
N ALA A 196 13.94 6.61 9.79
CA ALA A 196 14.81 5.47 9.50
C ALA A 196 14.48 4.24 10.35
N GLU A 197 14.12 4.43 11.63
CA GLU A 197 13.67 3.36 12.52
C GLU A 197 12.36 2.72 12.01
N TRP A 198 11.41 3.54 11.57
CA TRP A 198 10.16 3.08 10.95
C TRP A 198 10.39 2.35 9.64
N GLU A 199 11.20 2.91 8.73
CA GLU A 199 11.58 2.27 7.46
C GLU A 199 12.18 0.88 7.69
N ALA A 200 13.12 0.78 8.64
CA ALA A 200 13.73 -0.49 9.01
C ALA A 200 12.72 -1.47 9.62
N ALA A 201 11.82 -0.98 10.49
CA ALA A 201 10.80 -1.82 11.13
C ALA A 201 9.76 -2.35 10.13
N ILE A 202 9.28 -1.51 9.22
CA ILE A 202 8.36 -1.90 8.15
C ILE A 202 9.07 -2.83 7.15
N GLY A 203 10.32 -2.52 6.80
CA GLY A 203 11.16 -3.38 5.95
C GLY A 203 11.32 -4.79 6.52
N ARG A 204 11.58 -4.92 7.84
CA ARG A 204 11.63 -6.24 8.51
C ARG A 204 10.31 -6.99 8.41
N GLN A 205 9.17 -6.32 8.57
CA GLN A 205 7.86 -6.96 8.44
C GLN A 205 7.61 -7.44 7.00
N LEU A 206 8.03 -6.67 5.99
CA LEU A 206 7.96 -7.07 4.58
C LEU A 206 8.93 -8.20 4.21
N HIS A 207 9.99 -8.42 4.96
CA HIS A 207 10.86 -9.58 4.77
C HIS A 207 10.26 -10.84 5.43
N LEU A 208 9.81 -10.73 6.68
CA LEU A 208 9.28 -11.86 7.45
C LEU A 208 7.97 -12.42 6.90
N ALA A 209 7.10 -11.55 6.37
CA ALA A 209 5.83 -11.97 5.77
C ALA A 209 5.96 -12.34 4.28
N GLY A 210 7.19 -12.55 3.78
CA GLY A 210 7.51 -12.98 2.41
C GLY A 210 7.80 -14.48 2.29
N GLN A 211 7.66 -15.23 3.39
CA GLN A 211 7.70 -16.68 3.48
C GLN A 211 6.28 -17.22 3.68
#